data_AF-A0A927IH04-F1
#
_entry.id   AF-A0A927IH04-F1
#
_cell.length_a   1.000
_cell.length_b   1.000
_cell.length_c   1.000
_cell.angle_alpha   90.00
_cell.angle_beta   90.00
_cell.angle_gamma   90.00
#
_symmetry.space_group_name_H-M   'P 1'
#
loop_
_entity.id
_entity.type
_entity.pdbx_description
1 polymer ?
#
loop_
_entity_poly.entity_id
_entity_poly.type
_entity_poly.pdbx_seq_one_letter_code
_entity_poly.pdbx_strand_id
1 'polypeptide(L)'
;MKAFSFEQKQAFSEAMSKQLVVIESEIQSLEAKMKNASDSVKAAGQPKLAELKERATSLKKQIAAIADATPTTWDGMKADSQKAYDALKHNVDESRQWLSDAIQPKNET
;
A
#
# COMPACT_ATOMS: atom_id res chain seq x y z
N MET A 1 -31.40 -11.55 0.33
CA MET A 1 -30.18 -11.09 1.05
C MET A 1 -28.87 -11.56 0.41
N LYS A 2 -28.79 -12.74 -0.24
CA LYS A 2 -27.53 -13.22 -0.85
C LYS A 2 -26.99 -12.32 -1.98
N ALA A 3 -27.84 -11.82 -2.88
CA ALA A 3 -27.42 -10.93 -3.98
C ALA A 3 -26.80 -9.61 -3.46
N PHE A 4 -27.41 -9.01 -2.44
CA PHE A 4 -26.92 -7.79 -1.80
C PHE A 4 -25.50 -7.96 -1.23
N SER A 5 -25.21 -9.12 -0.64
CA SER A 5 -23.87 -9.40 -0.10
C SER A 5 -22.81 -9.61 -1.20
N PHE A 6 -23.20 -10.08 -2.39
CA PHE A 6 -22.28 -10.27 -3.50
C PHE A 6 -21.91 -8.93 -4.15
N GLU A 7 -22.91 -8.09 -4.45
CA GLU A 7 -22.69 -6.74 -4.99
C GLU A 7 -21.85 -5.87 -4.05
N GLN A 8 -22.07 -5.95 -2.73
CA GLN A 8 -21.27 -5.23 -1.74
C GLN A 8 -19.80 -5.66 -1.71
N LYS A 9 -19.54 -6.98 -1.78
CA LYS A 9 -18.17 -7.52 -1.83
C LYS A 9 -17.45 -7.07 -3.08
N GLN A 10 -18.13 -7.18 -4.22
CA GLN A 10 -17.56 -6.76 -5.50
C GLN A 10 -17.26 -5.26 -5.50
N ALA A 11 -18.20 -4.42 -5.07
CA ALA A 11 -18.00 -2.97 -4.97
C ALA A 11 -16.84 -2.61 -4.04
N PHE A 12 -16.70 -3.30 -2.90
CA PHE A 12 -15.58 -3.09 -1.99
C PHE A 12 -14.24 -3.55 -2.59
N SER A 13 -14.19 -4.75 -3.18
CA SER A 13 -12.97 -5.26 -3.81
C SER A 13 -12.53 -4.35 -4.96
N GLU A 14 -13.46 -3.83 -5.75
CA GLU A 14 -13.16 -2.86 -6.81
C GLU A 14 -12.67 -1.52 -6.25
N ALA A 15 -13.31 -0.99 -5.21
CA ALA A 15 -12.90 0.26 -4.57
C ALA A 15 -11.49 0.15 -3.97
N MET A 16 -11.24 -0.91 -3.20
CA MET A 16 -9.92 -1.18 -2.61
C MET A 16 -8.86 -1.44 -3.67
N SER A 17 -9.20 -2.15 -4.75
CA SER A 17 -8.27 -2.38 -5.87
C SER A 17 -7.87 -1.04 -6.54
N LYS A 18 -8.83 -0.14 -6.75
CA LYS A 18 -8.54 1.21 -7.29
C LYS A 18 -7.63 2.00 -6.35
N GLN A 19 -7.90 1.95 -5.04
CA GLN A 19 -7.06 2.61 -4.05
C GLN A 19 -5.65 2.00 -3.99
N LEU A 20 -5.52 0.68 -4.13
CA LEU A 20 -4.23 0.01 -4.16
C LEU A 20 -3.41 0.39 -5.39
N VAL A 21 -4.03 0.57 -6.55
CA VAL A 21 -3.32 1.08 -7.76
C VAL A 21 -2.69 2.45 -7.51
N VAL A 22 -3.37 3.34 -6.77
CA VAL A 22 -2.79 4.64 -6.39
C VAL A 22 -1.55 4.44 -5.53
N ILE A 23 -1.63 3.57 -4.52
CA ILE A 23 -0.49 3.25 -3.64
C ILE A 23 0.67 2.60 -4.42
N GLU A 24 0.39 1.66 -5.32
CA GLU A 24 1.41 1.05 -6.19
C GLU A 24 2.12 2.10 -7.04
N SER A 25 1.38 3.10 -7.57
CA SER A 25 1.95 4.23 -8.29
C SER A 25 2.82 5.12 -7.40
N GLU A 26 2.44 5.36 -6.15
CA GLU A 26 3.24 6.12 -5.19
C GLU A 26 4.54 5.39 -4.85
N ILE A 27 4.48 4.08 -4.63
CA ILE A 27 5.66 3.22 -4.42
C ILE A 27 6.62 3.30 -5.62
N GLN A 28 6.10 3.27 -6.85
CA GLN A 28 6.92 3.46 -8.06
C GLN A 28 7.56 4.85 -8.14
N SER A 29 6.83 5.89 -7.72
CA SER A 29 7.36 7.25 -7.63
C SER A 29 8.50 7.35 -6.60
N LEU A 30 8.35 6.71 -5.43
CA LEU A 30 9.40 6.62 -4.42
C LEU A 30 10.63 5.89 -4.95
N GLU A 31 10.45 4.78 -5.66
CA GLU A 31 11.55 4.06 -6.29
C GLU A 31 12.31 4.95 -7.29
N ALA A 32 11.59 5.67 -8.15
CA ALA A 32 12.20 6.55 -9.13
C ALA A 32 13.00 7.69 -8.46
N LYS A 33 12.44 8.31 -7.41
CA LYS A 33 13.15 9.35 -6.63
C LYS A 33 14.39 8.79 -5.95
N MET A 34 14.29 7.60 -5.37
CA MET A 34 15.41 6.93 -4.69
C MET A 34 16.54 6.56 -5.66
N LYS A 35 16.22 6.17 -6.91
CA LYS A 35 17.24 5.92 -7.95
C LYS A 35 18.09 7.15 -8.28
N ASN A 36 17.55 8.34 -8.09
CA ASN A 36 18.26 9.61 -8.28
C ASN A 36 18.93 10.14 -6.99
N ALA A 37 18.74 9.47 -5.85
CA ALA A 37 19.37 9.84 -4.59
C ALA A 37 20.85 9.37 -4.53
N SER A 38 21.54 9.68 -3.43
CA SER A 38 22.89 9.17 -3.18
C SER A 38 22.89 7.66 -2.92
N ASP A 39 24.04 7.00 -3.11
CA ASP A 39 24.13 5.55 -2.92
C ASP A 39 23.86 5.11 -1.47
N SER A 40 24.16 5.97 -0.50
CA SER A 40 23.78 5.75 0.91
C SER A 40 22.27 5.73 1.09
N VAL A 41 21.54 6.66 0.47
CA VAL A 41 20.07 6.72 0.52
C VAL A 41 19.46 5.53 -0.22
N LYS A 42 20.02 5.12 -1.37
CA LYS A 42 19.59 3.91 -2.07
C LYS A 42 19.71 2.67 -1.20
N ALA A 43 20.86 2.47 -0.56
CA ALA A 43 21.10 1.32 0.31
C ALA A 43 20.15 1.28 1.51
N ALA A 44 19.88 2.44 2.12
CA ALA A 44 18.94 2.54 3.24
C ALA A 44 17.46 2.41 2.81
N GLY A 45 17.12 2.85 1.60
CA GLY A 45 15.75 2.88 1.09
C GLY A 45 15.31 1.58 0.41
N GLN A 46 16.25 0.79 -0.13
CA GLN A 46 15.95 -0.51 -0.74
C GLN A 46 15.11 -1.45 0.14
N PRO A 47 15.47 -1.72 1.42
CA PRO A 47 14.68 -2.60 2.26
C PRO A 47 13.27 -2.04 2.53
N LYS A 48 13.15 -0.72 2.73
CA LYS A 48 11.86 -0.04 2.92
C LYS A 48 10.96 -0.22 1.70
N LEU A 49 11.51 0.00 0.50
CA LEU A 49 10.77 -0.15 -0.74
C LEU A 49 10.34 -1.61 -0.99
N ALA A 50 11.19 -2.57 -0.67
CA ALA A 50 10.87 -4.00 -0.79
C ALA A 50 9.68 -4.36 0.12
N GLU A 51 9.70 -3.91 1.36
CA GLU A 51 8.62 -4.12 2.32
C GLU A 51 7.29 -3.49 1.86
N LEU A 52 7.32 -2.26 1.33
CA LEU A 52 6.12 -1.62 0.76
C LEU A 52 5.53 -2.43 -0.40
N LYS A 53 6.37 -2.92 -1.31
CA LYS A 53 5.93 -3.75 -2.45
C LYS A 53 5.35 -5.08 -1.99
N GLU A 54 5.94 -5.70 -0.98
CA GLU A 54 5.45 -6.95 -0.41
C GLU A 54 4.08 -6.75 0.26
N ARG A 55 3.94 -5.70 1.07
CA ARG A 55 2.67 -5.34 1.72
C ARG A 55 1.58 -5.02 0.70
N ALA A 56 1.88 -4.27 -0.36
CA ALA A 56 0.96 -4.02 -1.46
C ALA A 56 0.52 -5.31 -2.16
N THR A 57 1.46 -6.23 -2.43
CA THR A 57 1.17 -7.53 -3.04
C THR A 57 0.30 -8.41 -2.13
N SER A 58 0.58 -8.41 -0.82
CA SER A 58 -0.22 -9.15 0.16
C SER A 58 -1.65 -8.60 0.23
N LEU A 59 -1.80 -7.29 0.29
CA LEU A 59 -3.11 -6.64 0.29
C LEU A 59 -3.88 -6.91 -1.00
N LYS A 60 -3.23 -6.91 -2.16
CA LYS A 60 -3.84 -7.29 -3.44
C LYS A 60 -4.45 -8.69 -3.40
N LYS A 61 -3.74 -9.65 -2.82
CA LYS A 61 -4.22 -11.03 -2.65
C LYS A 61 -5.41 -11.09 -1.69
N GLN A 62 -5.37 -10.33 -0.59
CA GLN A 62 -6.49 -10.25 0.36
C GLN A 62 -7.76 -9.65 -0.29
N ILE A 63 -7.61 -8.58 -1.08
CA ILE A 63 -8.70 -7.94 -1.82
C ILE A 63 -9.31 -8.88 -2.87
N ALA A 64 -8.48 -9.68 -3.54
CA ALA A 64 -8.97 -10.69 -4.46
C ALA A 64 -9.74 -11.80 -3.74
N ALA A 65 -9.24 -12.28 -2.60
CA ALA A 65 -9.88 -13.32 -1.80
C ALA A 65 -11.25 -12.89 -1.21
N ILE A 66 -11.47 -11.58 -1.04
CA ILE A 66 -12.76 -11.04 -0.60
C ILE A 66 -13.90 -11.39 -1.57
N ALA A 67 -13.64 -11.45 -2.88
CA ALA A 67 -14.67 -11.77 -3.86
C ALA A 67 -15.25 -13.17 -3.62
N ASP A 68 -14.45 -14.09 -3.08
CA ASP A 68 -14.82 -15.46 -2.74
C ASP A 68 -15.26 -15.63 -1.27
N ALA A 69 -15.25 -14.56 -0.47
CA ALA A 69 -15.59 -14.62 0.95
C ALA A 69 -17.05 -15.06 1.16
N THR A 70 -17.31 -15.84 2.21
CA THR A 70 -18.68 -16.14 2.64
C THR A 70 -19.26 -14.96 3.44
N PRO A 71 -20.58 -14.88 3.66
CA PRO A 71 -21.15 -13.84 4.51
C PRO A 71 -20.58 -13.82 5.94
N THR A 72 -20.13 -14.96 6.47
CA THR A 72 -19.58 -15.08 7.82
C THR A 72 -18.11 -14.67 7.93
N THR A 73 -17.33 -14.73 6.82
CA THR A 73 -15.93 -14.29 6.79
C THR A 73 -15.76 -12.87 6.24
N TRP A 74 -16.80 -12.36 5.58
CA TRP A 74 -16.81 -11.06 4.93
C TRP A 74 -16.42 -9.90 5.86
N ASP A 75 -17.10 -9.75 7.00
CA ASP A 75 -16.87 -8.60 7.88
C ASP A 75 -15.43 -8.58 8.44
N GLY A 76 -14.88 -9.76 8.75
CA GLY A 76 -13.48 -9.89 9.18
C GLY A 76 -12.50 -9.54 8.07
N MET A 77 -12.67 -10.14 6.88
CA MET A 77 -11.80 -9.86 5.72
C MET A 77 -11.84 -8.40 5.29
N LYS A 78 -13.01 -7.76 5.37
CA LYS A 78 -13.19 -6.33 5.13
C LYS A 78 -12.37 -5.50 6.13
N ALA A 79 -12.53 -5.78 7.43
CA ALA A 79 -11.82 -5.05 8.49
C ALA A 79 -10.30 -5.23 8.38
N ASP A 80 -9.83 -6.46 8.13
CA ASP A 80 -8.42 -6.77 7.98
C ASP A 80 -7.81 -6.09 6.75
N SER A 81 -8.52 -6.11 5.61
CA SER A 81 -8.07 -5.44 4.39
C SER A 81 -8.02 -3.93 4.55
N GLN A 82 -9.00 -3.33 5.24
CA GLN A 82 -9.01 -1.90 5.55
C GLN A 82 -7.81 -1.53 6.43
N LYS A 83 -7.56 -2.30 7.49
CA LYS A 83 -6.42 -2.10 8.39
C LYS A 83 -5.07 -2.24 7.65
N ALA A 84 -4.94 -3.25 6.79
CA ALA A 84 -3.74 -3.46 5.99
C ALA A 84 -3.53 -2.31 4.99
N TYR A 85 -4.59 -1.78 4.40
CA TYR A 85 -4.53 -0.60 3.53
C TYR A 85 -4.09 0.65 4.29
N ASP A 86 -4.72 0.95 5.43
CA ASP A 86 -4.39 2.13 6.24
C ASP A 86 -2.92 2.07 6.72
N ALA A 87 -2.48 0.89 7.16
CA ALA A 87 -1.08 0.67 7.50
C ALA A 87 -0.18 0.91 6.28
N LEU A 88 -0.48 0.29 5.13
CA LEU A 88 0.33 0.46 3.92
C LEU A 88 0.44 1.94 3.51
N LYS A 89 -0.67 2.67 3.50
CA LYS A 89 -0.71 4.10 3.21
C LYS A 89 0.21 4.88 4.15
N HIS A 90 0.09 4.64 5.46
CA HIS A 90 0.95 5.28 6.46
C HIS A 90 2.43 5.03 6.19
N ASN A 91 2.82 3.78 5.90
CA ASN A 91 4.22 3.45 5.62
C ASN A 91 4.74 4.09 4.33
N VAL A 92 3.88 4.29 3.31
CA VAL A 92 4.23 5.00 2.09
C VAL A 92 4.45 6.48 2.39
N ASP A 93 3.58 7.10 3.18
CA ASP A 93 3.72 8.49 3.62
C ASP A 93 5.02 8.70 4.42
N GLU A 94 5.31 7.80 5.38
CA GLU A 94 6.55 7.82 6.14
C GLU A 94 7.78 7.65 5.24
N SER A 95 7.74 6.70 4.30
CA SER A 95 8.86 6.47 3.37
C SER A 95 9.07 7.67 2.43
N ARG A 96 7.99 8.35 2.05
CA ARG A 96 8.04 9.59 1.27
C ARG A 96 8.69 10.72 2.04
N GLN A 97 8.28 10.92 3.29
CA GLN A 97 8.85 11.96 4.14
C GLN A 97 10.33 11.69 4.42
N TRP A 98 10.67 10.47 4.82
CA TRP A 98 12.04 10.05 5.02
C TRP A 98 12.91 10.29 3.77
N LEU A 99 12.41 9.94 2.57
CA LEU A 99 13.15 10.16 1.33
C LEU A 99 13.33 11.65 1.02
N SER A 100 12.32 12.47 1.31
CA SER A 100 12.42 13.92 1.17
C SER A 100 13.52 14.48 2.08
N ASP A 101 13.48 14.11 3.36
CA ASP A 101 14.45 14.55 4.36
C ASP A 101 15.87 14.07 4.04
N ALA A 102 16.01 12.87 3.48
CA ALA A 102 17.28 12.28 3.11
C ALA A 102 17.91 12.90 1.84
N ILE A 103 17.09 13.50 0.96
CA ILE A 103 17.54 14.15 -0.28
C ILE A 103 17.74 15.65 -0.07
N GLN A 104 17.01 16.29 0.85
CA GLN A 104 17.22 17.69 1.15
C GLN A 104 18.61 17.91 1.78
N PRO A 105 19.40 18.88 1.27
CA PRO A 105 20.63 19.26 1.93
C PRO A 105 20.27 19.82 3.31
N LYS A 106 20.87 19.26 4.36
CA LYS A 106 20.86 19.89 5.67
C LYS A 106 21.62 21.20 5.56
N ASN A 107 20.91 22.29 5.36
CA ASN A 107 21.45 23.63 5.59
C ASN A 107 21.54 23.81 7.11
N GLU A 108 22.58 23.24 7.71
CA GLU A 108 23.01 23.58 9.07
C GLU A 108 23.83 24.87 8.96
N THR A 109 23.22 25.98 9.39
CA THR A 109 23.88 27.27 9.69
C THR A 109 24.60 27.22 11.03
#